data_AF-A0A5E5A079-F1
#
_entry.id   AF-A0A5E5A079-F1
#
_cell.length_a   1.000
_cell.length_b   1.000
_cell.length_c   1.000
_cell.angle_alpha   90.00
_cell.angle_beta   90.00
_cell.angle_gamma   90.00
#
_symmetry.space_group_name_H-M   'P 1'
#
loop_
_entity.id
_entity.type
_entity.pdbx_description
1 polymer ?
#
loop_
_entity_poly.entity_id
_entity_poly.type
_entity_poly.pdbx_seq_one_letter_code
_entity_poly.pdbx_strand_id
1 'polypeptide(L)'
;MPNPIHDPKYQVFRQMLLDARKEKGLQQVEVAERLGKTQSFVSKYERGERRLDFCEFIEVAAALEIDVNAFVLLYRSLLSDV
;
A
#
# COMPACT_ATOMS: atom_id res chain seq x y z
N MET A 1 -4.37 -23.58 -4.24
CA MET A 1 -3.31 -22.55 -4.20
C MET A 1 -3.63 -21.61 -3.04
N PRO A 2 -2.71 -21.32 -2.12
CA PRO A 2 -2.99 -20.37 -1.05
C PRO A 2 -3.38 -19.02 -1.67
N ASN A 3 -4.43 -18.38 -1.12
CA ASN A 3 -4.91 -17.10 -1.63
C ASN A 3 -3.75 -16.09 -1.59
N PRO A 4 -3.30 -15.53 -2.73
CA PRO A 4 -2.14 -14.64 -2.81
C PRO A 4 -2.23 -13.40 -1.91
N ILE A 5 -3.42 -13.08 -1.42
CA ILE A 5 -3.66 -12.03 -0.42
C ILE A 5 -3.04 -12.34 0.94
N HIS A 6 -2.95 -13.62 1.31
CA HIS A 6 -2.39 -14.04 2.59
C HIS A 6 -0.87 -14.25 2.55
N ASP A 7 -0.23 -14.04 1.40
CA ASP A 7 1.23 -14.09 1.27
C ASP A 7 1.88 -13.09 2.25
N PRO A 8 2.72 -13.54 3.20
CA PRO A 8 3.42 -12.67 4.15
C PRO A 8 4.12 -11.49 3.46
N LYS A 9 4.68 -11.72 2.27
CA LYS A 9 5.36 -10.67 1.49
C LYS A 9 4.42 -9.56 1.05
N TYR A 10 3.18 -9.92 0.70
CA TYR A 10 2.15 -8.94 0.34
C TYR A 10 1.60 -8.23 1.57
N GLN A 11 1.51 -8.93 2.72
CA GLN A 11 1.08 -8.31 3.98
C GLN A 11 2.05 -7.20 4.42
N VAL A 12 3.36 -7.44 4.35
CA VAL A 12 4.38 -6.40 4.64
C VAL A 12 4.21 -5.19 3.73
N PHE A 13 4.13 -5.43 2.42
CA PHE A 13 3.92 -4.36 1.42
C PHE A 13 2.67 -3.51 1.73
N ARG A 14 1.53 -4.17 1.98
CA ARG A 14 0.27 -3.51 2.31
C ARG A 14 0.35 -2.73 3.62
N GLN A 15 0.98 -3.31 4.63
CA GLN A 15 1.11 -2.70 5.95
C GLN A 15 1.94 -1.42 5.87
N MET A 16 3.04 -1.43 5.13
CA MET A 16 3.86 -0.24 4.89
C MET A 16 3.08 0.91 4.23
N LEU A 17 2.21 0.62 3.25
CA LEU A 17 1.36 1.65 2.63
C LEU A 17 0.33 2.22 3.61
N LEU A 18 -0.28 1.34 4.41
CA LEU A 18 -1.26 1.72 5.42
C LEU A 18 -0.62 2.60 6.51
N ASP A 19 0.57 2.24 6.96
CA ASP A 19 1.30 3.00 7.97
C ASP A 19 1.76 4.35 7.42
N ALA A 20 2.29 4.40 6.19
CA ALA A 20 2.65 5.66 5.54
C ALA A 20 1.45 6.63 5.40
N ARG A 21 0.25 6.12 5.10
CA ARG A 21 -0.97 6.94 5.10
C ARG A 21 -1.27 7.49 6.50
N LYS A 22 -1.21 6.63 7.52
CA LYS A 22 -1.51 7.01 8.91
C LYS A 22 -0.51 8.01 9.47
N GLU A 23 0.78 7.86 9.18
CA GLU A 23 1.84 8.80 9.57
C GLU A 23 1.61 10.20 9.00
N LYS A 24 1.02 10.28 7.79
CA LYS A 24 0.62 11.54 7.18
C LYS A 24 -0.72 12.08 7.68
N GLY A 25 -1.40 11.37 8.57
CA GLY A 25 -2.71 11.76 9.10
C GLY A 25 -3.84 11.77 8.07
N LEU A 26 -3.64 11.17 6.89
CA LEU A 26 -4.60 11.19 5.81
C LEU A 26 -5.72 10.18 6.04
N GLN A 27 -6.97 10.58 5.81
CA GLN A 27 -8.11 9.69 5.73
C GLN A 27 -8.12 8.95 4.39
N GLN A 28 -8.79 7.79 4.36
CA GLN A 28 -8.90 6.98 3.14
C GLN A 28 -9.64 7.74 2.02
N VAL A 29 -10.58 8.62 2.36
CA VAL A 29 -11.29 9.47 1.38
C VAL A 29 -10.35 10.46 0.70
N GLU A 30 -9.42 11.06 1.44
CA GLU A 30 -8.47 12.05 0.92
C GLU A 30 -7.49 11.39 -0.05
N VAL A 31 -7.01 10.18 0.26
CA VAL A 31 -6.17 9.40 -0.66
C VAL A 31 -6.95 9.01 -1.91
N ALA A 32 -8.21 8.59 -1.76
CA ALA A 32 -9.04 8.24 -2.89
C ALA A 32 -9.31 9.42 -3.82
N GLU A 33 -9.54 10.62 -3.28
CA GLU A 33 -9.68 11.86 -4.05
C GLU A 33 -8.41 12.19 -4.84
N ARG A 34 -7.23 12.09 -4.21
CA ARG A 34 -5.93 12.26 -4.89
C ARG A 34 -5.74 11.29 -6.06
N LEU A 35 -6.32 10.08 -5.96
CA LEU A 35 -6.22 9.02 -6.98
C LEU A 35 -7.34 9.07 -8.03
N GLY A 36 -8.36 9.92 -7.86
CA GLY A 36 -9.57 9.86 -8.68
C GLY A 36 -10.34 8.53 -8.55
N LYS A 37 -10.29 7.90 -7.36
CA LYS A 37 -10.93 6.62 -7.05
C LYS A 37 -11.97 6.79 -5.94
N THR A 38 -12.69 5.72 -5.61
CA THR A 38 -13.59 5.69 -4.45
C THR A 38 -12.82 5.32 -3.19
N GLN A 39 -13.30 5.75 -2.01
CA GLN A 39 -12.73 5.32 -0.72
C GLN A 39 -12.71 3.78 -0.58
N SER A 40 -13.65 3.08 -1.22
CA SER A 40 -13.67 1.61 -1.24
C SER A 40 -12.42 1.00 -1.88
N PHE A 41 -11.84 1.66 -2.91
CA PHE A 41 -10.57 1.23 -3.48
C PHE A 41 -9.47 1.20 -2.42
N VAL A 42 -9.35 2.29 -1.64
CA VAL A 42 -8.36 2.42 -0.57
C VAL A 42 -8.59 1.41 0.55
N SER A 43 -9.81 1.33 1.05
CA SER A 43 -10.19 0.38 2.10
C SER A 43 -9.93 -1.09 1.69
N LYS A 44 -10.23 -1.46 0.43
CA LYS A 44 -10.04 -2.83 -0.05
C LYS A 44 -8.56 -3.22 -0.11
N TYR A 45 -7.69 -2.34 -0.63
CA TYR A 45 -6.27 -2.69 -0.67
C TYR A 45 -5.66 -2.70 0.73
N GLU A 46 -6.06 -1.79 1.63
CA GLU A 46 -5.56 -1.73 3.01
C GLU A 46 -5.98 -2.93 3.86
N ARG A 47 -7.19 -3.46 3.65
CA ARG A 47 -7.68 -4.67 4.31
C ARG A 47 -7.19 -5.96 3.66
N GLY A 48 -6.53 -5.86 2.50
CA GLY A 48 -6.09 -7.01 1.74
C GLY A 48 -7.19 -7.71 0.95
N GLU A 49 -8.37 -7.12 0.82
CA GLU A 49 -9.44 -7.69 -0.01
C GLU A 49 -9.14 -7.55 -1.51
N ARG A 50 -8.22 -6.65 -1.87
CA ARG A 50 -7.76 -6.42 -3.24
C ARG A 50 -6.24 -6.24 -3.28
N ARG A 51 -5.60 -6.78 -4.31
CA ARG A 51 -4.18 -6.50 -4.59
C ARG A 51 -4.02 -5.23 -5.41
N LEU A 52 -2.96 -4.47 -5.13
CA LEU A 52 -2.47 -3.45 -6.04
C LEU A 52 -1.55 -4.10 -7.08
N ASP A 53 -1.71 -3.72 -8.34
CA ASP A 53 -0.65 -3.95 -9.32
C ASP A 53 0.47 -2.89 -9.20
N PHE A 54 1.50 -3.01 -10.03
CA PHE A 54 2.64 -2.10 -9.96
C PHE A 54 2.27 -0.66 -10.32
N CYS A 55 1.44 -0.44 -11.35
CA CYS A 55 1.03 0.91 -11.75
C CYS A 55 0.19 1.57 -10.64
N GLU A 56 -0.75 0.82 -10.07
CA GLU A 56 -1.55 1.29 -8.94
C GLU A 56 -0.70 1.58 -7.70
N PHE A 57 0.35 0.78 -7.45
CA PHE A 57 1.32 1.10 -6.40
C PHE A 57 2.03 2.43 -6.65
N ILE A 58 2.49 2.70 -7.88
CA ILE A 58 3.15 3.98 -8.21
C ILE A 58 2.19 5.15 -8.02
N GLU A 59 0.92 5.02 -8.43
CA GLU A 59 -0.12 6.03 -8.20
C GLU A 59 -0.36 6.27 -6.70
N VAL A 60 -0.51 5.20 -5.91
CA VAL A 60 -0.69 5.28 -4.45
C VAL A 60 0.53 5.89 -3.77
N ALA A 61 1.74 5.51 -4.18
CA ALA A 61 2.98 6.08 -3.66
C ALA A 61 3.05 7.58 -3.95
N ALA A 62 2.67 8.03 -5.15
CA ALA A 62 2.60 9.45 -5.48
C ALA A 62 1.54 10.18 -4.64
N ALA A 63 0.33 9.61 -4.49
CA ALA A 63 -0.74 10.20 -3.67
C ALA A 63 -0.37 10.32 -2.19
N LEU A 64 0.45 9.39 -1.69
CA LEU A 64 1.01 9.40 -0.34
C LEU A 64 2.36 10.13 -0.25
N GLU A 65 2.88 10.70 -1.35
CA GLU A 65 4.19 11.36 -1.43
C GLU A 65 5.33 10.48 -0.84
N ILE A 66 5.33 9.20 -1.23
CA ILE A 66 6.34 8.21 -0.85
C ILE A 66 7.44 8.20 -1.91
N ASP A 67 8.71 8.22 -1.48
CA ASP A 67 9.82 7.85 -2.34
C ASP A 67 9.81 6.33 -2.58
N VAL A 68 9.52 5.93 -3.82
CA VAL A 68 9.42 4.53 -4.22
C VAL A 68 10.74 3.77 -4.01
N ASN A 69 11.89 4.40 -4.23
CA ASN A 69 13.18 3.74 -4.03
C ASN A 69 13.43 3.47 -2.55
N ALA A 70 13.17 4.47 -1.69
CA ALA A 70 13.29 4.32 -0.25
C ALA A 70 12.32 3.24 0.28
N PHE A 71 11.07 3.23 -0.22
CA PHE A 71 10.08 2.23 0.11
C PHE A 71 10.54 0.82 -0.26
N VAL A 72 11.08 0.61 -1.47
CA VAL A 72 11.57 -0.70 -1.91
C VAL A 72 12.79 -1.14 -1.09
N LEU A 73 13.71 -0.24 -0.74
CA LEU A 73 14.85 -0.56 0.13
C LEU A 73 14.38 -1.02 1.51
N LEU A 74 13.44 -0.30 2.11
CA LEU A 74 12.84 -0.67 3.40
C LEU A 74 12.11 -2.01 3.32
N TYR A 75 11.31 -2.21 2.27
CA TYR A 75 10.60 -3.47 2.03
C TYR A 75 11.55 -4.67 1.96
N ARG A 76 12.68 -4.53 1.24
CA ARG A 76 13.70 -5.57 1.15
C ARG A 76 14.36 -5.86 2.51
N SER A 77 14.59 -4.84 3.32
CA SER A 77 15.11 -5.00 4.68
C SER A 77 14.15 -5.81 5.53
N LEU A 78 12.86 -5.43 5.55
CA LEU A 78 11.83 -6.11 6.35
C LEU A 78 11.55 -7.54 5.91
N LEU A 79 11.72 -7.86 4.62
CA LEU A 79 11.61 -9.24 4.13
C LEU A 79 12.81 -10.11 4.47
N SER A 80 13.96 -9.53 4.81
CA SER A 80 15.14 -10.31 5.22
C SER A 80 14.95 -10.96 6.59
N ASP A 81 13.97 -10.46 7.35
CA ASP A 81 13.58 -10.90 8.68
C ASP A 81 12.37 -11.88 8.69
N VAL A 82 11.86 -12.28 7.50
CA VAL A 82 10.68 -13.15 7.29
C VAL A 82 11.04 -14.39 6.48
#